data_AF-A0A9C7UIV7-F1
#
_entry.id   AF-A0A9C7UIV7-F1
#
_cell.length_a   1.000
_cell.length_b   1.000
_cell.length_c   1.000
_cell.angle_alpha   90.00
_cell.angle_beta   90.00
_cell.angle_gamma   90.00
#
_symmetry.space_group_name_H-M   'P 1'
#
loop_
_entity.id
_entity.type
_entity.pdbx_description
1 polymer ?
#
loop_
_entity_poly.entity_id
_entity_poly.type
_entity_poly.pdbx_seq_one_letter_code
_entity_poly.pdbx_strand_id
1 'polypeptide(L)' 'MLSIGSSAPEFQLSDQDGNSVNIKDFEGQKVLLWFYPRASTPG' A
#
# COMPACT_ATOMS: atom_id res chain seq x y z
N MET A 1 -13.68 -2.83 -7.44
CA MET A 1 -14.18 -2.04 -6.30
C MET A 1 -13.95 -2.88 -5.05
N LEU A 2 -13.28 -2.35 -4.03
CA LEU A 2 -13.02 -3.08 -2.78
C LEU A 2 -14.26 -3.02 -1.88
N SER A 3 -14.51 -4.10 -1.14
CA SER A 3 -15.64 -4.22 -0.22
C SER A 3 -15.14 -4.63 1.15
N ILE A 4 -15.89 -4.30 2.20
CA ILE A 4 -15.55 -4.73 3.56
C ILE A 4 -15.49 -6.27 3.59
N GLY A 5 -14.42 -6.81 4.16
CA GLY A 5 -14.19 -8.26 4.25
C GLY A 5 -13.57 -8.91 3.01
N SER A 6 -13.39 -8.18 1.90
CA SER A 6 -12.61 -8.71 0.78
C SER A 6 -11.14 -8.80 1.14
N SER A 7 -10.46 -9.87 0.74
CA SER A 7 -9.00 -9.96 0.83
C SER A 7 -8.34 -8.76 0.15
N ALA A 8 -7.26 -8.26 0.74
CA ALA A 8 -6.46 -7.21 0.11
C ALA A 8 -5.93 -7.71 -1.24
N PRO A 9 -5.96 -6.90 -2.31
CA PRO A 9 -5.34 -7.26 -3.59
C PRO A 9 -3.85 -7.49 -3.44
N GLU A 10 -3.31 -8.42 -4.22
CA GLU A 10 -1.85 -8.55 -4.34
C GLU A 10 -1.27 -7.33 -5.07
N PHE A 11 -0.20 -6.77 -4.52
CA PHE A 11 0.59 -5.75 -5.19
C PHE A 11 2.05 -5.83 -4.75
N GLN A 12 2.90 -5.33 -5.65
CA GLN A 12 4.31 -5.07 -5.42
C GLN A 12 4.62 -3.70 -6.01
N LEU A 13 5.22 -2.83 -5.21
CA LEU A 13 5.54 -1.46 -5.60
C LEU A 13 7.00 -1.18 -5.25
N SER A 14 7.61 -0.25 -5.97
CA SER A 14 8.89 0.35 -5.54
C SER A 14 8.60 1.47 -4.55
N ASP A 15 9.34 1.50 -3.44
CA ASP A 15 9.36 2.65 -2.54
C ASP A 15 10.21 3.81 -3.10
N GLN A 16 10.31 4.90 -2.34
CA GLN A 16 11.08 6.08 -2.73
C GLN A 16 12.59 5.85 -2.90
N ASP A 17 13.11 4.77 -2.31
CA ASP A 17 14.52 4.40 -2.32
C ASP A 17 14.79 3.29 -3.38
N GLY A 18 13.75 2.87 -4.10
CA GLY A 18 13.82 1.83 -5.12
C GLY A 18 13.73 0.40 -4.57
N ASN A 19 13.51 0.22 -3.27
CA ASN A 19 13.29 -1.10 -2.69
C ASN A 19 11.93 -1.63 -3.11
N SER A 20 11.84 -2.95 -3.28
CA SER A 20 10.57 -3.59 -3.57
C SER A 20 9.80 -3.84 -2.28
N VAL A 21 8.56 -3.38 -2.23
CA VAL A 21 7.61 -3.62 -1.13
C VAL A 21 6.52 -4.53 -1.65
N ASN A 22 6.38 -5.72 -1.05
CA ASN A 22 5.32 -6.67 -1.37
C ASN A 22 4.31 -6.73 -0.21
N ILE A 23 3.01 -6.71 -0.51
CA ILE A 23 1.97 -6.83 0.53
C ILE A 23 2.06 -8.16 1.31
N LYS A 24 2.59 -9.21 0.70
CA LYS A 24 2.79 -10.53 1.32
C LYS A 24 3.81 -10.49 2.46
N ASP A 25 4.75 -9.55 2.44
CA ASP A 25 5.76 -9.40 3.50
C ASP A 25 5.13 -8.95 4.83
N PHE A 26 3.88 -8.49 4.81
CA PHE A 26 3.12 -8.02 5.97
C PHE A 26 2.05 -9.01 6.45
N GLU A 27 2.07 -10.27 6.00
CA GLU A 27 1.13 -11.29 6.47
C GLU A 27 1.10 -11.41 8.00
N GLY A 28 -0.11 -11.49 8.56
CA GLY A 28 -0.34 -11.55 10.01
C GLY A 28 -0.26 -10.20 10.74
N GLN A 29 0.13 -9.11 10.05
CA GLN A 29 0.19 -7.77 10.63
C GLN A 29 -1.05 -6.93 10.29
N LYS A 30 -1.36 -5.95 11.15
CA LYS A 30 -2.37 -4.93 10.84
C LYS A 30 -1.72 -3.83 10.01
N VAL A 31 -2.21 -3.61 8.79
CA VAL A 31 -1.65 -2.63 7.84
C VAL A 31 -2.71 -1.60 7.49
N LEU A 32 -2.33 -0.31 7.46
CA LEU A 32 -3.13 0.78 6.93
C LEU A 32 -2.49 1.31 5.65
N LEU A 33 -3.17 1.16 4.52
CA LEU A 33 -2.76 1.72 3.24
C LEU A 33 -3.58 3.00 2.97
N TRP A 34 -2.89 4.10 2.70
CA TRP A 34 -3.49 5.39 2.44
C TRP A 34 -2.81 6.05 1.23
N PHE A 35 -3.54 6.88 0.50
CA PHE A 35 -3.06 7.54 -0.71
C PHE A 35 -3.26 9.04 -0.59
N TYR A 36 -2.35 9.80 -1.19
CA TYR A 36 -2.48 11.23 -1.40
C TYR A 36 -2.28 11.56 -2.89
N PRO A 37 -2.89 12.65 -3.43
CA PRO A 37 -2.89 12.89 -4.88
C PRO A 37 -1.53 13.22 -5.46
N ARG A 38 -0.70 13.96 -4.71
CA ARG A 38 0.60 14.43 -5.19
C ARG A 38 1.57 14.67 -4.04
N ALA A 39 2.82 14.25 -4.24
CA ALA A 39 3.89 14.52 -3.28
C ALA A 39 4.31 15.99 -3.37
N SER A 40 4.81 16.53 -2.26
CA SER A 40 5.44 17.86 -2.20
C SER A 40 4.54 19.03 -2.61
N THR A 41 3.22 18.90 -2.44
CA THR A 41 2.27 20.01 -2.58
C THR A 41 1.70 20.43 -1.23
N PRO A 42 1.43 21.73 -1.01
CA PRO A 42 0.58 22.16 0.10
C PRO A 42 -0.78 21.46 0.02
N GLY A 43 -1.29 21.02 1.17
CA GLY A 43 -2.61 20.41 1.33
C GLY A 43 -3.68 21.44 1.65
#